data_AF-A0A6F8XM57-F1
#
_entry.id   AF-A0A6F8XM57-F1
#
_cell.length_a   1.000
_cell.length_b   1.000
_cell.length_c   1.000
_cell.angle_alpha   90.00
_cell.angle_beta   90.00
_cell.angle_gamma   90.00
#
_symmetry.space_group_name_H-M   'P 1'
#
loop_
_entity.id
_entity.type
_entity.pdbx_description
1 polymer ?
#
loop_
_entity_poly.entity_id
_entity_poly.type
_entity_poly.pdbx_seq_one_letter_code
_entity_poly.pdbx_strand_id
1 'polypeptide(L)'
;MLDAGIELGFEPPEDFGIPDDEVTTTIDVAPYADNKCKALEAHTSQGENMFFLLLPPEVLRPVFGQEYFILRHSDVPSPAREVDLFAGLR
;
A
#
# COMPACT_ATOMS: atom_id res chain seq x y z
N MET A 1 -7.84 -11.89 -1.00
CA MET A 1 -7.31 -12.03 -2.36
C MET A 1 -5.80 -12.25 -2.24
N LEU A 2 -5.35 -13.51 -2.26
CA LEU A 2 -3.95 -13.96 -2.36
C LEU A 2 -3.97 -15.37 -2.98
N ASP A 3 -4.41 -15.49 -4.23
CA ASP A 3 -4.35 -16.74 -5.03
C ASP A 3 -3.27 -16.63 -6.13
N ALA A 4 -2.20 -15.88 -5.86
CA ALA A 4 -1.11 -15.67 -6.81
C ALA A 4 0.11 -16.58 -6.56
N GLY A 5 0.09 -17.44 -5.52
CA GLY A 5 1.20 -18.35 -5.22
C GLY A 5 2.52 -17.64 -4.86
N ILE A 6 2.45 -16.39 -4.40
CA ILE A 6 3.62 -15.61 -3.99
C ILE A 6 4.02 -16.05 -2.58
N GLU A 7 5.13 -16.78 -2.47
CA GLU A 7 5.76 -17.06 -1.18
C GLU A 7 6.41 -15.79 -0.65
N LEU A 8 5.74 -15.08 0.26
CA LEU A 8 6.38 -14.03 1.04
C LEU A 8 7.60 -14.65 1.71
N GLY A 9 8.81 -14.17 1.40
CA GLY A 9 10.07 -14.69 1.96
C GLY A 9 10.24 -14.48 3.48
N PHE A 10 9.14 -14.26 4.20
CA PHE A 10 9.03 -14.12 5.64
C PHE A 10 7.66 -14.62 6.09
N GLU A 11 7.56 -15.07 7.33
CA GLU A 11 6.30 -15.42 7.98
C GLU A 11 5.77 -14.17 8.71
N PRO A 12 4.65 -13.56 8.26
CA PRO A 12 4.08 -12.41 8.95
C PRO A 12 3.56 -12.83 10.33
N PRO A 13 3.70 -11.96 11.36
CA PRO A 13 3.05 -12.22 12.65
C PRO A 13 1.52 -12.22 12.52
N GLU A 14 0.82 -12.81 13.48
CA GLU A 14 -0.66 -12.92 13.46
C GLU A 14 -1.36 -11.55 13.39
N ASP A 15 -0.74 -10.51 13.92
CA ASP A 15 -1.22 -9.13 13.93
C ASP A 15 -0.69 -8.29 12.75
N PHE A 16 -0.14 -8.94 11.71
CA PHE A 16 0.36 -8.24 10.54
C PHE A 16 -0.79 -7.61 9.73
N GLY A 17 -0.72 -6.28 9.58
CA GLY A 17 -1.70 -5.51 8.83
C GLY A 17 -2.83 -4.99 9.71
N ILE A 18 -3.90 -4.55 9.07
CA ILE A 18 -5.08 -3.96 9.72
C ILE A 18 -6.33 -4.55 9.04
N PRO A 19 -7.41 -4.85 9.80
CA PRO A 19 -8.70 -5.23 9.23
C PRO A 19 -9.27 -4.19 8.24
N ASP A 20 -9.87 -4.65 7.14
CA ASP A 20 -10.44 -3.77 6.09
C ASP A 20 -11.55 -2.83 6.60
N ASP A 21 -12.25 -3.21 7.68
CA ASP A 21 -13.29 -2.41 8.31
C ASP A 21 -12.71 -1.24 9.13
N GLU A 22 -11.45 -1.31 9.57
CA GLU A 22 -10.71 -0.24 10.22
C GLU A 22 -10.06 0.75 9.23
N VAL A 23 -9.77 0.31 8.01
CA VAL A 23 -9.29 1.21 6.95
C VAL A 23 -10.38 2.24 6.63
N THR A 24 -10.06 3.53 6.61
CA THR A 24 -11.04 4.58 6.28
C THR A 24 -10.81 5.16 4.90
N THR A 25 -9.59 5.06 4.38
CA THR A 25 -9.20 5.72 3.14
C THR A 25 -8.50 4.72 2.24
N THR A 26 -8.87 4.67 0.96
CA THR A 26 -8.22 3.85 -0.05
C THR A 26 -7.95 4.71 -1.28
N ILE A 27 -6.69 4.82 -1.66
CA ILE A 27 -6.26 5.67 -2.76
C ILE A 27 -5.72 4.79 -3.87
N ASP A 28 -6.33 4.92 -5.06
CA ASP A 28 -5.78 4.33 -6.28
C ASP A 28 -4.53 5.10 -6.69
N VAL A 29 -3.39 4.45 -6.49
CA VAL A 29 -2.06 4.94 -6.85
C VAL A 29 -1.44 4.12 -7.98
N ALA A 30 -2.22 3.28 -8.68
CA ALA A 30 -1.75 2.49 -9.81
C ALA A 30 -1.02 3.32 -10.88
N PRO A 31 -1.44 4.57 -11.21
CA PRO A 31 -0.68 5.42 -12.14
C PRO A 31 0.76 5.74 -11.68
N TYR A 32 1.07 5.58 -10.39
CA TYR A 32 2.34 5.93 -9.77
C TYR A 32 3.16 4.69 -9.32
N ALA A 33 2.66 3.47 -9.54
CA ALA A 33 3.34 2.24 -9.12
C ALA A 33 4.78 2.14 -9.68
N ASP A 34 5.00 2.51 -10.94
CA ASP A 34 6.33 2.49 -11.56
C ASP A 34 7.32 3.47 -10.86
N ASN A 35 6.83 4.59 -10.32
CA ASN A 35 7.66 5.52 -9.56
C ASN A 35 8.02 4.93 -8.19
N LYS A 36 7.09 4.22 -7.55
CA LYS A 36 7.32 3.51 -6.29
C LYS A 36 8.38 2.41 -6.45
N CYS A 37 8.33 1.64 -7.54
CA CYS A 37 9.36 0.65 -7.86
C CYS A 37 10.76 1.29 -7.98
N LYS A 38 10.89 2.38 -8.75
CA LYS A 38 12.16 3.11 -8.88
C LYS A 38 12.67 3.66 -7.54
N ALA A 39 11.77 4.14 -6.69
CA ALA A 39 12.12 4.62 -5.35
C ALA A 39 12.67 3.47 -4.50
N LEU A 40 12.02 2.31 -4.51
CA LEU A 40 12.49 1.10 -3.83
C LEU A 40 13.86 0.65 -4.35
N GLU A 41 14.08 0.61 -5.66
CA GLU A 41 15.39 0.27 -6.26
C GLU A 41 16.54 1.17 -5.77
N ALA A 42 16.24 2.44 -5.46
CA ALA A 42 17.23 3.38 -4.94
C ALA A 42 17.69 3.08 -3.50
N HIS A 43 16.96 2.25 -2.73
CA HIS A 43 17.32 1.83 -1.38
C HIS A 43 18.34 0.68 -1.38
N THR A 44 19.47 0.83 -2.09
CA THR A 44 20.46 -0.24 -2.30
C THR A 44 20.97 -0.87 -1.01
N SER A 45 21.19 -0.10 0.06
CA SER A 45 21.65 -0.62 1.36
C SER A 45 20.59 -1.41 2.14
N GLN A 46 19.34 -1.42 1.66
CA GLN A 46 18.20 -2.10 2.27
C GLN A 46 17.66 -3.24 1.39
N GLY A 47 18.37 -3.57 0.30
CA GLY A 47 17.97 -4.54 -0.73
C GLY A 47 17.53 -5.91 -0.22
N GLU A 48 18.21 -6.43 0.80
CA GLU A 48 17.92 -7.77 1.36
C GLU A 48 16.53 -7.87 2.01
N ASN A 49 15.91 -6.74 2.38
CA ASN A 49 14.57 -6.70 2.98
C ASN A 49 13.46 -6.36 1.98
N MET A 50 13.78 -6.13 0.71
CA MET A 50 12.82 -5.64 -0.29
C MET A 50 12.23 -6.77 -1.13
N PHE A 51 11.63 -7.78 -0.50
CA PHE A 51 11.02 -8.95 -1.17
C PHE A 51 10.08 -8.57 -2.33
N PHE A 52 9.38 -7.43 -2.24
CA PHE A 52 8.53 -6.93 -3.31
C PHE A 52 9.27 -6.69 -4.63
N LEU A 53 10.53 -6.24 -4.60
CA LEU A 53 11.34 -6.06 -5.81
C LEU A 53 11.72 -7.39 -6.50
N LEU A 54 11.49 -8.53 -5.85
CA LEU A 54 11.67 -9.85 -6.43
C LEU A 54 10.44 -10.31 -7.22
N LEU A 55 9.31 -9.60 -7.13
CA LEU A 55 8.10 -9.93 -7.87
C LEU A 55 8.21 -9.53 -9.35
N PRO A 56 7.59 -10.30 -10.26
CA PRO A 56 7.52 -9.91 -11.66
C PRO A 56 6.83 -8.56 -11.85
N PRO A 57 7.24 -7.73 -12.83
CA PRO A 57 6.65 -6.40 -13.08
C PRO A 57 5.12 -6.38 -13.22
N GLU A 58 4.56 -7.43 -13.82
CA GLU A 58 3.12 -7.63 -13.98
C GLU A 58 2.36 -7.85 -12.66
N VAL A 59 3.07 -8.31 -11.62
CA VAL A 59 2.54 -8.51 -10.26
C VAL A 59 2.79 -7.27 -9.39
N LEU A 60 3.88 -6.54 -9.64
CA LEU A 60 4.23 -5.33 -8.90
C LEU A 60 3.16 -4.24 -9.00
N ARG A 61 2.61 -4.03 -10.19
CA ARG A 61 1.57 -3.01 -10.41
C ARG A 61 0.30 -3.22 -9.59
N PRO A 62 -0.35 -4.40 -9.59
CA PRO A 62 -1.51 -4.62 -8.74
C PRO A 62 -1.16 -4.62 -7.24
N VAL A 63 0.04 -5.07 -6.84
CA VAL A 63 0.49 -5.03 -5.44
C VAL A 63 0.69 -3.60 -4.94
N PHE A 64 1.25 -2.72 -5.77
CA PHE A 64 1.51 -1.32 -5.45
C PHE A 64 0.44 -0.35 -5.95
N GLY A 65 -0.70 -0.85 -6.43
CA GLY A 65 -1.74 -0.03 -7.05
C GLY A 65 -2.67 0.66 -6.07
N GLN A 66 -2.68 0.24 -4.80
CA GLN A 66 -3.53 0.81 -3.76
C GLN A 66 -2.71 1.17 -2.53
N GLU A 67 -3.06 2.28 -1.90
CA GLU A 67 -2.56 2.65 -0.57
C GLU A 67 -3.72 2.91 0.39
N TYR A 68 -3.55 2.46 1.63
CA TYR A 68 -4.59 2.38 2.64
C TYR A 68 -4.21 3.21 3.86
N PHE A 69 -5.17 3.99 4.38
CA PHE A 69 -4.97 4.85 5.54
C PHE A 69 -6.13 4.72 6.53
N ILE A 70 -5.86 5.12 7.78
CA ILE A 70 -6.84 5.24 8.86
C ILE A 70 -6.86 6.71 9.30
N LEU A 71 -8.02 7.33 9.20
CA LEU A 71 -8.26 8.68 9.67
C LEU A 71 -8.29 8.67 11.19
N ARG A 72 -7.18 9.08 11.80
CA ARG A 72 -7.06 9.16 13.26
C ARG A 72 -7.68 10.42 13.86
N HIS A 73 -7.62 11.52 13.11
CA HIS A 73 -8.10 12.84 13.53
C HIS A 73 -8.45 13.68 12.31
N SER A 74 -9.50 14.49 12.42
CA SER A 74 -9.85 15.50 11.41
C SER A 74 -10.41 16.75 12.07
N ASP A 75 -9.92 17.92 11.65
CA ASP A 75 -10.47 19.22 12.05
C ASP A 75 -11.63 19.68 11.14
N VAL A 76 -11.91 18.93 10.07
CA VAL A 76 -12.99 19.19 9.11
C VAL A 76 -13.92 17.97 9.00
N PRO A 77 -15.18 18.16 8.57
CA PRO A 77 -16.04 17.03 8.24
C PRO A 77 -15.41 16.16 7.14
N SER A 78 -15.31 14.86 7.39
CA SER A 78 -14.83 13.86 6.43
C SER A 78 -15.85 12.72 6.31
N PRO A 79 -16.04 12.13 5.11
CA PRO A 79 -16.88 10.94 4.94
C PRO A 79 -16.30 9.72 5.66
N ALA A 80 -17.14 8.72 5.96
CA ALA A 80 -16.70 7.47 6.59
C ALA A 80 -15.73 6.65 5.72
N ARG A 81 -15.76 6.85 4.39
CA ARG A 81 -14.83 6.24 3.43
C ARG A 81 -14.32 7.30 2.47
N GLU A 82 -13.01 7.44 2.41
CA GLU A 82 -12.30 8.45 1.61
C GLU A 82 -11.56 7.82 0.44
N VAL A 83 -11.45 8.57 -0.66
CA VAL A 83 -10.61 8.25 -1.84
C VAL A 83 -9.57 9.33 -2.11
N ASP A 84 -9.50 10.33 -1.25
CA ASP A 84 -8.63 11.50 -1.32
C ASP A 84 -8.35 11.97 0.11
N LEU A 85 -7.07 12.08 0.49
CA LEU A 85 -6.65 12.56 1.82
C LEU A 85 -6.96 14.04 2.04
N PHE A 86 -7.19 14.79 0.98
CA PHE A 86 -7.52 16.21 1.04
C PHE A 86 -9.04 16.47 1.01
N ALA A 87 -9.86 15.42 1.07
CA ALA A 87 -11.31 15.55 1.12
C ALA A 87 -11.74 16.51 2.26
N GLY A 88 -12.44 17.59 1.90
CA GLY A 88 -12.91 18.60 2.86
C GLY A 88 -11.97 19.79 3.08
N LEU A 89 -10.73 19.74 2.59
CA LEU A 89 -9.81 20.88 2.58
C LEU A 89 -10.00 21.70 1.30
N ARG A 90 -10.36 22.98 1.43
CA ARG A 90 -10.52 23.94 0.34
C ARG A 90 -9.93 25.29 0.71
#